data_AF-A0A382EG26-F1
#
_entry.id   AF-A0A382EG26-F1
#
_cell.length_a   1.000
_cell.length_b   1.000
_cell.length_c   1.000
_cell.angle_alpha   90.00
_cell.angle_beta   90.00
_cell.angle_gamma   90.00
#
_symmetry.space_group_name_H-M   'P 1'
#
loop_
_entity.id
_entity.type
_entity.pdbx_description
1 polymer ?
#
loop_
_entity_poly.entity_id
_entity_poly.type
_entity_poly.pdbx_seq_one_letter_code
_entity_poly.pdbx_strand_id
1 'polypeptide(L)'
;MQGRKIAVAVIAIVSLLLTACDNGDGPDLNQLRTGFAQPLFETDHKIIDRRPDANSNRNAYFGDLHVHTTYSFDAYAFGTLATPYDAYRFAKGEAIKHPAGFNLQLREPLDFYGV
;
A
#
# COMPACT_ATOMS: atom_id res chain seq x y z
N MET A 1 11.39 17.19 48.65
CA MET A 1 10.56 17.54 47.48
C MET A 1 10.58 16.50 46.35
N GLN A 2 11.64 15.68 46.21
CA GLN A 2 11.76 14.64 45.16
C GLN A 2 10.75 13.50 45.28
N GLY A 3 10.53 12.96 46.49
CA GLY A 3 9.64 11.81 46.72
C GLY A 3 8.16 12.09 46.41
N ARG A 4 7.69 13.32 46.61
CA ARG A 4 6.31 13.72 46.29
C ARG A 4 6.07 13.81 44.77
N LYS A 5 7.11 14.12 43.99
CA LYS A 5 7.04 14.14 42.52
C LYS A 5 7.01 12.72 41.93
N ILE A 6 7.80 11.81 42.51
CA ILE A 6 7.80 10.38 42.11
C ILE A 6 6.44 9.74 42.44
N ALA A 7 5.91 9.99 43.65
CA ALA A 7 4.60 9.48 44.04
C ALA A 7 3.48 9.99 43.11
N VAL A 8 3.49 11.27 42.73
CA VAL A 8 2.51 11.84 41.80
C VAL A 8 2.65 11.25 40.39
N ALA A 9 3.88 11.04 39.91
CA ALA A 9 4.11 10.43 38.60
C ALA A 9 3.66 8.96 38.55
N VAL A 10 3.93 8.19 39.61
CA VAL A 10 3.46 6.80 39.72
C VAL A 10 1.94 6.73 39.78
N ILE A 11 1.29 7.61 40.55
CA ILE A 11 -0.18 7.67 40.61
C ILE A 11 -0.75 8.01 39.23
N ALA A 12 -0.19 9.01 38.52
CA ALA A 12 -0.67 9.38 37.19
C ALA A 12 -0.52 8.25 36.16
N ILE A 13 0.60 7.52 36.17
CA ILE A 13 0.85 6.37 35.28
C ILE A 13 -0.11 5.22 35.61
N VAL A 14 -0.31 4.93 36.89
CA VAL A 14 -1.24 3.87 37.34
C VAL A 14 -2.69 4.23 36.99
N SER A 15 -3.10 5.49 37.16
CA SER A 15 -4.42 5.97 36.74
C SER A 15 -4.62 5.84 35.22
N LEU A 16 -3.60 6.15 34.42
CA LEU A 16 -3.65 6.02 32.96
C LEU A 16 -3.74 4.56 32.51
N LEU A 17 -3.11 3.64 33.25
CA LEU A 17 -3.17 2.20 33.00
C LEU A 17 -4.51 1.58 33.42
N LEU A 18 -5.16 2.12 34.47
CA LEU A 18 -6.45 1.61 34.97
C LEU A 18 -7.65 2.07 34.13
N THR A 19 -7.53 3.15 33.34
CA THR A 19 -8.58 3.61 32.42
C THR A 19 -8.64 2.85 31.09
N ALA A 20 -7.76 1.88 30.86
CA ALA A 20 -7.71 1.11 29.61
C ALA A 20 -8.79 0.02 29.50
N CYS A 21 -9.58 -0.22 30.56
CA CYS A 21 -10.71 -1.15 30.54
C CYS A 21 -12.02 -0.38 30.82
N ASP A 22 -12.41 0.48 29.88
CA ASP A 22 -13.79 0.92 29.82
C ASP A 22 -14.62 -0.18 29.16
N ASN A 23 -15.45 -0.88 29.95
CA ASN A 23 -16.49 -1.77 29.45
C ASN A 23 -17.71 -0.93 29.03
N GLY A 24 -17.48 0.13 28.27
CA GLY A 24 -18.54 0.86 27.60
C GLY A 24 -19.16 -0.09 26.60
N ASP A 25 -20.49 -0.24 26.64
CA ASP A 25 -21.27 -0.75 25.53
C ASP A 25 -20.94 0.14 24.31
N GLY A 26 -19.92 -0.27 23.57
CA GLY A 26 -19.51 0.39 22.35
C GLY A 26 -20.73 0.44 21.42
N PRO A 27 -20.82 1.47 20.56
CA PRO A 27 -21.96 1.60 19.66
C PRO A 27 -22.18 0.28 18.94
N ASP A 28 -23.40 -0.26 19.02
CA ASP A 28 -23.75 -1.52 18.34
C ASP A 28 -23.41 -1.38 16.86
N LEU A 29 -22.31 -2.03 16.46
CA LEU A 29 -21.80 -2.01 15.10
C LEU A 29 -22.81 -2.59 14.11
N ASN A 30 -23.78 -3.38 14.58
CA ASN A 30 -24.88 -3.86 13.75
C ASN A 30 -25.89 -2.76 13.42
N GLN A 31 -26.09 -1.78 14.30
CA GLN A 31 -26.98 -0.65 14.03
C GLN A 31 -26.33 0.37 13.06
N LEU A 32 -25.02 0.57 13.15
CA LEU A 32 -24.22 1.35 12.19
C LEU A 32 -24.17 0.69 10.80
N ARG A 33 -24.09 -0.64 10.74
CA ARG A 33 -24.13 -1.38 9.46
C ARG A 33 -25.40 -1.10 8.67
N THR A 34 -26.56 -0.98 9.31
CA THR A 34 -27.83 -0.76 8.60
C THR A 34 -27.88 0.58 7.85
N GLY A 35 -27.17 1.61 8.33
CA GLY A 35 -27.09 2.93 7.69
C GLY A 35 -26.12 3.00 6.49
N PHE A 36 -25.14 2.09 6.43
CA PHE A 36 -24.13 2.02 5.36
C PHE A 36 -24.26 0.78 4.46
N ALA A 37 -25.19 -0.13 4.76
CA ALA A 37 -25.39 -1.36 4.01
C ALA A 37 -26.07 -1.17 2.66
N GLN A 38 -26.67 0.00 2.41
CA GLN A 38 -27.28 0.31 1.13
C GLN A 38 -26.26 1.03 0.24
N PRO A 39 -26.02 0.56 -0.99
CA PRO A 39 -25.20 1.29 -1.95
C PRO A 39 -25.73 2.71 -2.10
N LEU A 40 -24.86 3.71 -1.93
CA LEU A 40 -25.21 5.12 -2.15
C LEU A 40 -25.55 5.42 -3.62
N PHE A 41 -25.13 4.53 -4.53
CA PHE A 41 -25.36 4.63 -5.96
C PHE A 41 -25.83 3.29 -6.50
N GLU A 42 -26.78 3.33 -7.45
CA GLU A 42 -27.17 2.18 -8.23
C GLU A 42 -25.95 1.69 -9.03
N THR A 43 -25.57 0.44 -8.80
CA THR A 43 -24.44 -0.18 -9.50
C THR A 43 -24.98 -0.93 -10.70
N ASP A 44 -24.54 -0.57 -11.91
CA ASP A 44 -24.82 -1.39 -13.08
C ASP A 44 -24.05 -2.71 -12.96
N HIS A 45 -24.78 -3.80 -12.72
CA HIS A 45 -24.22 -5.15 -12.62
C HIS A 45 -24.07 -5.85 -13.98
N LYS A 46 -24.16 -5.11 -15.09
CA LYS A 46 -23.88 -5.64 -16.41
C LYS A 46 -22.46 -6.17 -16.48
N ILE A 47 -22.35 -7.49 -16.63
CA ILE A 47 -21.08 -8.14 -16.91
C ILE A 47 -20.67 -7.79 -18.34
N ILE A 48 -19.65 -6.95 -18.48
CA ILE A 48 -19.01 -6.68 -19.77
C ILE A 48 -17.84 -7.64 -19.91
N ASP A 49 -17.94 -8.60 -20.84
CA ASP A 49 -16.78 -9.41 -21.22
C ASP A 49 -15.83 -8.55 -22.08
N ARG A 50 -14.63 -8.31 -21.58
CA ARG A 50 -13.55 -7.55 -22.26
C ARG A 50 -12.39 -8.44 -22.66
N ARG A 51 -12.59 -9.75 -22.76
CA ARG A 51 -11.56 -10.66 -23.25
C ARG A 51 -11.20 -10.29 -24.70
N PRO A 52 -9.93 -10.00 -24.99
CA PRO A 52 -9.51 -9.78 -26.37
C PRO A 52 -9.57 -11.09 -27.17
N ASP A 53 -9.63 -10.98 -28.49
CA ASP A 53 -9.45 -12.12 -29.39
C ASP A 53 -8.10 -12.81 -29.15
N ALA A 54 -8.05 -14.12 -29.36
CA ALA A 54 -6.81 -14.88 -29.22
C ALA A 54 -5.72 -14.36 -30.19
N ASN A 55 -4.50 -14.20 -29.66
CA ASN A 55 -3.34 -13.83 -30.47
C ASN A 55 -2.98 -14.95 -31.46
N SER A 56 -3.25 -14.74 -32.75
CA SER A 56 -2.97 -15.70 -33.83
C SER A 56 -1.48 -16.04 -33.98
N ASN A 57 -0.60 -15.09 -33.67
CA ASN A 57 0.85 -15.27 -33.74
C ASN A 57 1.41 -16.07 -32.56
N ARG A 58 0.61 -16.29 -31.51
CA ARG A 58 1.03 -17.00 -30.29
C ARG A 58 2.31 -16.44 -29.65
N ASN A 59 2.56 -15.14 -29.83
CA ASN A 59 3.69 -14.47 -29.19
C ASN A 59 3.53 -14.51 -27.67
N ALA A 60 4.62 -14.83 -26.97
CA ALA A 60 4.71 -14.63 -25.54
C ALA A 60 5.18 -13.19 -25.26
N TYR A 61 4.54 -12.53 -24.30
CA TYR A 61 4.92 -11.21 -23.85
C TYR A 61 5.34 -11.28 -22.38
N PHE A 62 6.41 -10.56 -22.03
CA PHE A 62 7.01 -10.56 -20.70
C PHE A 62 7.04 -9.13 -20.14
N GLY A 63 6.57 -8.98 -18.92
CA GLY A 63 6.44 -7.68 -18.28
C GLY A 63 6.05 -7.78 -16.82
N ASP A 64 5.90 -6.62 -16.20
CA ASP A 64 5.53 -6.46 -14.79
C ASP A 64 4.37 -5.48 -14.67
N LEU A 65 3.38 -5.78 -13.85
CA LEU A 65 2.21 -4.92 -13.61
C LEU A 65 2.14 -4.40 -12.17
N HIS A 66 3.06 -4.81 -11.31
CA HIS A 66 3.04 -4.49 -9.89
C HIS A 66 4.42 -4.03 -9.45
N VAL A 67 4.75 -2.81 -9.83
CA VAL A 67 6.01 -2.18 -9.43
C VAL A 67 5.74 -1.03 -8.49
N HIS A 68 6.48 -0.98 -7.40
CA HIS A 68 6.46 0.14 -6.49
C HIS A 68 7.56 1.14 -6.80
N THR A 69 7.25 2.42 -6.60
CA THR A 69 8.17 3.54 -6.81
C THR A 69 8.19 4.41 -5.57
N THR A 70 8.96 5.48 -5.58
CA THR A 70 8.99 6.49 -4.50
C THR A 70 7.61 7.10 -4.17
N TYR A 71 6.60 6.89 -5.02
CA TYR A 71 5.22 7.34 -4.77
C TYR A 71 4.41 6.36 -3.91
N SER A 72 4.87 5.12 -3.73
CA SER A 72 4.26 4.18 -2.79
C SER A 72 4.76 4.42 -1.37
N PHE A 73 3.86 4.30 -0.38
CA PHE A 73 4.17 4.50 1.03
C PHE A 73 5.29 3.58 1.53
N ASP A 74 5.19 2.29 1.23
CA ASP A 74 6.11 1.24 1.65
C ASP A 74 7.47 1.34 0.95
N ALA A 75 7.49 1.56 -0.37
CA ALA A 75 8.73 1.75 -1.12
C ALA A 75 9.52 2.95 -0.61
N TYR A 76 8.86 4.08 -0.38
CA TYR A 76 9.52 5.25 0.22
C TYR A 76 10.03 4.93 1.64
N ALA A 77 9.19 4.31 2.48
CA ALA A 77 9.55 3.96 3.86
C ALA A 77 10.74 2.99 3.94
N PHE A 78 10.94 2.15 2.92
CA PHE A 78 12.07 1.21 2.81
C PHE A 78 13.23 1.70 1.94
N GLY A 79 13.23 2.98 1.55
CA GLY A 79 14.38 3.63 0.91
C GLY A 79 14.47 3.45 -0.61
N THR A 80 13.40 2.99 -1.27
CA THR A 80 13.30 3.01 -2.73
C THR A 80 12.91 4.40 -3.19
N LEU A 81 13.91 5.17 -3.65
CA LEU A 81 13.74 6.55 -4.11
C LEU A 81 13.57 6.67 -5.63
N ALA A 82 13.56 5.55 -6.36
CA ALA A 82 13.35 5.54 -7.80
C ALA A 82 11.95 6.05 -8.16
N THR A 83 11.87 6.98 -9.10
CA THR A 83 10.59 7.55 -9.58
C THR A 83 9.93 6.64 -10.61
N PRO A 84 8.63 6.82 -10.92
CA PRO A 84 7.98 6.17 -12.06
C PRO A 84 8.72 6.35 -13.39
N TYR A 85 9.39 7.50 -13.58
CA TYR A 85 10.18 7.78 -14.77
C TYR A 85 11.47 6.94 -14.82
N ASP A 86 12.10 6.70 -13.67
CA ASP A 86 13.26 5.81 -13.56
C ASP A 86 12.85 4.36 -13.85
N ALA A 87 11.72 3.94 -13.29
CA ALA A 87 11.14 2.62 -13.50
C ALA A 87 10.79 2.38 -14.99
N TYR A 88 10.18 3.36 -15.66
CA TYR A 88 9.89 3.31 -17.10
C TYR A 88 11.16 3.19 -17.96
N ARG A 89 12.20 3.99 -17.67
CA ARG A 89 13.49 3.91 -18.36
C ARG A 89 14.18 2.58 -18.16
N PHE A 90 14.17 2.06 -16.93
CA PHE A 90 14.68 0.73 -16.61
C PHE A 90 13.94 -0.37 -17.39
N ALA A 91 12.61 -0.31 -17.48
CA ALA A 91 11.81 -1.23 -18.28
C ALA A 91 12.12 -1.14 -19.79
N LYS A 92 12.54 0.02 -20.28
CA LYS A 92 13.06 0.22 -21.65
C LYS A 92 14.50 -0.28 -21.86
N GLY A 93 15.13 -0.82 -20.82
CA GLY A 93 16.48 -1.38 -20.87
C GLY A 93 17.57 -0.40 -20.48
N GLU A 94 17.27 0.80 -19.98
CA GLU A 94 18.28 1.68 -19.40
C GLU A 94 18.77 1.15 -18.05
N ALA A 95 19.99 1.50 -17.66
CA ALA A 95 20.52 1.10 -16.36
C ALA A 95 19.96 1.96 -15.22
N ILE A 96 19.68 1.35 -14.07
CA ILE A 96 19.29 2.03 -12.82
C ILE A 96 20.34 1.79 -11.73
N LYS A 97 20.56 2.77 -10.86
CA LYS A 97 21.53 2.66 -9.76
C LYS A 97 20.95 1.81 -8.63
N HIS A 98 21.64 0.72 -8.28
CA HIS A 98 21.33 -0.06 -7.08
C HIS A 98 21.83 0.68 -5.83
N PRO A 99 21.10 0.65 -4.70
CA PRO A 99 21.54 1.28 -3.45
C PRO A 99 22.93 0.83 -2.95
N ALA A 100 23.36 -0.38 -3.29
CA ALA A 100 24.70 -0.88 -2.96
C ALA A 100 25.82 -0.36 -3.90
N GLY A 101 25.53 0.57 -4.81
CA GLY A 101 26.56 1.31 -5.57
C GLY A 101 26.87 0.78 -6.96
N PHE A 102 26.25 -0.30 -7.42
CA PHE A 102 26.41 -0.82 -8.79
C PHE A 102 25.20 -0.49 -9.66
N ASN A 103 25.31 -0.70 -10.98
CA ASN A 103 24.20 -0.50 -11.91
C ASN A 103 23.48 -1.82 -12.17
N LEU A 104 22.15 -1.78 -12.14
CA LEU A 104 21.27 -2.85 -12.58
C LEU A 104 20.74 -2.51 -13.98
N GLN A 105 20.66 -3.51 -14.85
CA GLN A 105 20.10 -3.35 -16.19
C GLN A 105 19.41 -4.66 -16.60
N LEU A 106 18.25 -4.54 -17.25
CA LEU A 106 17.59 -5.70 -17.84
C LEU A 106 18.41 -6.20 -19.03
N ARG A 107 18.42 -7.53 -19.24
CA ARG A 107 19.07 -8.13 -20.41
C ARG A 107 18.40 -7.68 -21.71
N GLU A 108 17.08 -7.56 -21.69
CA GLU A 108 16.23 -7.10 -22.80
C GLU A 108 15.10 -6.22 -22.23
N PRO A 109 14.57 -5.24 -22.98
CA PRO A 109 13.42 -4.44 -22.57
C PRO A 109 12.15 -5.28 -22.36
N LEU A 110 11.24 -4.81 -21.50
CA LEU A 110 9.95 -5.45 -21.25
C LEU A 110 8.91 -5.08 -22.31
N ASP A 111 8.00 -6.01 -22.59
CA ASP A 111 6.88 -5.80 -23.51
C ASP A 111 5.80 -4.89 -22.92
N PHE A 112 5.61 -4.98 -21.60
CA PHE A 112 4.69 -4.15 -20.83
C PHE A 112 5.22 -3.89 -19.43
N TYR A 113 4.82 -2.75 -18.85
CA TYR A 113 5.26 -2.32 -17.54
C TYR A 113 4.22 -1.41 -16.88
N GLY A 114 3.95 -1.62 -15.59
CA GLY A 114 2.99 -0.84 -14.80
C GLY A 114 3.56 -0.43 -13.44
N VAL A 115 3.36 0.86 -13.10
CA VAL A 115 3.74 1.52 -11.84
C VAL A 115 2.58 2.35 -11.31
#